data_AF-I7ZH60-F1
#
_entry.id   AF-I7ZH60-F1
#
_cell.length_a   1.000
_cell.length_b   1.000
_cell.length_c   1.000
_cell.angle_alpha   90.00
_cell.angle_beta   90.00
_cell.angle_gamma   90.00
#
_symmetry.space_group_name_H-M   'P 1'
#
loop_
_entity.id
_entity.type
_entity.pdbx_description
1 polymer ?
#
loop_
_entity_poly.entity_id
_entity_poly.type
_entity_poly.pdbx_seq_one_letter_code
_entity_poly.pdbx_strand_id
1 'polypeptide(L)'
;MVSFDRRGEAFRSFDGAFALYESGNQRVMDGQHPLWSWGHVHAFDLQSGRMTRLEQVRTIAGGHQSSANDPQIYDRYLTRSALMRLGK
;
A
#
# COMPACT_ATOMS: atom_id res chain seq x y z
N MET A 1 -3.17 11.76 7.74
CA MET A 1 -1.97 11.72 8.63
C MET A 1 -0.94 12.71 8.11
N VAL A 2 -0.29 13.50 8.97
CA VAL A 2 0.80 14.42 8.56
C VAL A 2 2.13 13.96 9.15
N SER A 3 3.19 13.92 8.34
CA SER A 3 4.56 13.64 8.76
C SER A 3 5.43 14.90 8.73
N PHE A 4 6.54 14.88 9.46
CA PHE A 4 7.48 16.00 9.55
C PHE A 4 8.88 15.63 9.03
N ASP A 5 9.61 16.60 8.53
CA ASP A 5 11.01 16.43 8.12
C ASP A 5 11.98 16.51 9.31
N ARG A 6 13.30 16.44 9.03
CA ARG A 6 14.34 16.50 10.07
C ARG A 6 14.45 17.85 10.78
N ARG A 7 13.86 18.91 10.24
CA ARG A 7 13.77 20.25 10.85
C ARG A 7 12.50 20.41 11.68
N GLY A 8 11.60 19.43 11.65
CA GLY A 8 10.29 19.50 12.30
C GLY A 8 9.23 20.22 11.47
N GLU A 9 9.48 20.47 10.17
CA GLU A 9 8.52 21.12 9.28
C GLU A 9 7.56 20.08 8.68
N ALA A 10 6.31 20.47 8.44
CA ALA A 10 5.34 19.59 7.79
C ALA A 10 5.85 19.17 6.40
N PHE A 11 5.76 17.87 6.12
CA PHE A 11 6.36 17.29 4.91
C PHE A 11 5.34 16.57 4.03
N ARG A 12 4.67 15.53 4.54
CA ARG A 12 3.67 14.78 3.76
C ARG A 12 2.35 14.70 4.49
N SER A 13 1.27 14.93 3.77
CA SER A 13 -0.08 14.63 4.21
C SER A 13 -0.60 13.42 3.43
N PHE A 14 -1.16 12.46 4.16
CA PHE A 14 -1.82 11.28 3.60
C PHE A 14 -3.31 11.36 3.88
N ASP A 15 -4.08 11.19 2.82
CA ASP A 15 -5.54 11.05 2.84
C ASP A 15 -5.92 9.74 2.16
N GLY A 16 -6.85 9.00 2.75
CA GLY A 16 -7.27 7.71 2.22
C GLY A 16 -8.68 7.35 2.65
N ALA A 17 -9.43 6.78 1.71
CA ALA A 17 -10.76 6.25 1.97
C ALA A 17 -10.75 4.73 1.88
N PHE A 18 -11.44 4.08 2.81
CA PHE A 18 -11.47 2.63 2.96
C PHE A 18 -12.88 2.09 2.71
N ALA A 19 -12.93 0.90 2.14
CA ALA A 19 -14.18 0.18 1.90
C ALA A 19 -13.91 -1.33 1.81
N LEU A 20 -14.99 -2.11 1.84
CA LEU A 20 -14.94 -3.49 1.37
C LEU A 20 -14.75 -3.48 -0.15
N TYR A 21 -13.84 -4.32 -0.64
CA TYR A 21 -13.65 -4.57 -2.05
C TYR A 21 -14.71 -5.54 -2.57
N GLU A 22 -15.95 -5.07 -2.61
CA GLU A 22 -17.12 -5.81 -3.07
C GLU A 22 -18.01 -4.88 -3.90
N SER A 23 -18.48 -5.38 -5.05
CA SER A 23 -19.41 -4.69 -5.94
C SER A 23 -20.30 -5.70 -6.63
N GLY A 24 -21.53 -5.87 -6.12
CA GLY A 24 -22.45 -6.90 -6.58
C GLY A 24 -21.84 -8.30 -6.46
N ASN A 25 -21.67 -8.98 -7.60
CA ASN A 25 -21.08 -10.32 -7.64
C ASN A 25 -19.54 -10.33 -7.71
N GLN A 26 -18.90 -9.15 -7.73
CA GLN A 26 -17.44 -9.02 -7.78
C GLN A 26 -16.88 -8.75 -6.40
N ARG A 27 -15.82 -9.46 -6.02
CA ARG A 27 -15.13 -9.25 -4.75
C ARG A 27 -13.65 -9.58 -4.83
N VAL A 28 -12.84 -8.87 -4.07
CA VAL A 28 -11.46 -9.26 -3.76
C VAL A 28 -11.48 -9.91 -2.39
N MET A 29 -10.90 -11.10 -2.25
CA MET A 29 -10.89 -11.83 -0.98
C MET A 29 -9.56 -11.63 -0.27
N ASP A 30 -9.60 -11.55 1.06
CA ASP A 30 -8.44 -11.54 1.95
C ASP A 30 -8.10 -12.94 2.50
N GLY A 31 -8.62 -13.99 1.84
CA GLY A 31 -8.70 -15.35 2.35
C GLY A 31 -10.15 -15.73 2.57
N GLN A 32 -10.65 -15.57 3.79
CA GLN A 32 -12.00 -16.02 4.17
C GLN A 32 -13.08 -14.94 3.99
N HIS A 33 -12.71 -13.66 3.90
CA HIS A 33 -13.65 -12.54 3.85
C HIS A 33 -13.35 -11.61 2.66
N PRO A 34 -14.31 -10.77 2.24
CA PRO A 34 -14.03 -9.68 1.33
C PRO A 34 -12.99 -8.73 1.94
N LEU A 35 -12.00 -8.35 1.14
CA LEU A 35 -10.89 -7.50 1.54
C LEU A 35 -11.40 -6.12 1.97
N TRP A 36 -11.17 -5.76 3.23
CA TRP A 36 -11.27 -4.37 3.69
C TRP A 36 -9.95 -3.66 3.44
N SER A 37 -9.94 -2.69 2.52
CA SER A 37 -8.71 -1.95 2.17
C SER A 37 -9.03 -0.55 1.64
N TRP A 38 -7.99 0.23 1.36
CA TRP A 38 -8.12 1.61 0.86
C TRP A 38 -8.53 1.64 -0.61
N GLY A 39 -9.67 2.23 -0.96
CA GLY A 39 -10.09 2.41 -2.36
C GLY A 39 -9.28 3.49 -3.10
N HIS A 40 -8.81 4.50 -2.37
CA HIS A 40 -7.84 5.47 -2.87
C HIS A 40 -6.96 5.97 -1.73
N VAL A 41 -5.71 6.32 -2.05
CA VAL A 41 -4.81 7.03 -1.15
C VAL A 41 -4.08 8.12 -1.94
N HIS A 42 -4.08 9.32 -1.37
CA HIS A 42 -3.34 10.47 -1.85
C HIS A 42 -2.23 10.82 -0.85
N ALA A 43 -1.02 11.04 -1.36
CA ALA A 43 0.11 11.55 -0.62
C ALA A 43 0.48 12.92 -1.20
N PHE A 44 0.24 13.97 -0.43
CA PHE A 44 0.55 15.34 -0.79
C PHE A 44 1.84 15.78 -0.11
N ASP A 45 2.82 16.19 -0.91
CA ASP A 45 4.09 16.75 -0.45
C ASP A 45 3.91 18.26 -0.25
N LEU A 46 3.85 18.71 1.01
CA LEU A 46 3.55 20.10 1.36
C LEU A 46 4.66 21.06 0.96
N GLN A 47 5.91 20.58 0.91
CA GLN A 47 7.07 21.42 0.63
C GLN A 47 7.21 21.70 -0.87
N SER A 48 6.86 20.73 -1.71
CA SER A 48 6.94 20.87 -3.18
C SER A 48 5.59 21.11 -3.87
N GLY A 49 4.47 20.97 -3.14
CA GLY A 49 3.11 21.06 -3.71
C GLY A 49 2.72 19.91 -4.62
N ARG A 50 3.46 18.78 -4.58
CA ARG A 50 3.22 17.64 -5.48
C ARG A 50 2.24 16.65 -4.87
N MET A 51 1.27 16.23 -5.68
CA MET A 51 0.34 15.14 -5.34
C MET A 51 0.81 13.82 -5.94
N THR A 52 0.81 12.76 -5.14
CA THR A 52 0.99 11.37 -5.59
C THR A 52 -0.27 10.57 -5.26
N ARG A 53 -0.81 9.85 -6.24
CA ARG A 53 -1.91 8.90 -6.02
C ARG A 53 -1.36 7.49 -6.00
N LEU A 54 -1.75 6.72 -5.00
CA LEU A 54 -1.42 5.30 -4.92
C LEU A 54 -2.56 4.49 -5.55
N GLU A 55 -2.19 3.39 -6.20
CA GLU A 55 -3.13 2.47 -6.84
C GLU A 55 -2.88 1.05 -6.33
N GLN A 56 -3.96 0.35 -5.98
CA GLN A 56 -3.90 -1.09 -5.73
C GLN A 56 -4.07 -1.81 -7.07
N VAL A 57 -3.00 -2.50 -7.51
CA VAL A 57 -3.03 -3.31 -8.72
C VAL A 57 -2.96 -4.80 -8.36
N ARG A 58 -3.47 -5.66 -9.24
CA ARG A 58 -3.45 -7.11 -9.02
C ARG A 58 -2.03 -7.68 -9.07
N THR A 59 -1.19 -7.12 -9.94
CA THR A 59 0.18 -7.57 -10.19
C THR A 59 1.06 -6.40 -10.55
N ILE A 60 2.35 -6.50 -10.22
CA ILE A 60 3.41 -5.60 -10.72
C ILE A 60 4.48 -6.41 -11.45
N ALA A 61 5.40 -5.70 -12.12
CA ALA A 61 6.58 -6.32 -12.73
C ALA A 61 7.38 -7.14 -11.70
N GLY A 62 8.08 -8.18 -12.15
CA GLY A 62 8.80 -9.11 -11.26
C GLY A 62 7.94 -10.27 -10.72
N GLY A 63 6.70 -10.41 -11.19
CA GLY A 63 5.84 -11.55 -10.83
C GLY A 63 5.17 -11.44 -9.47
N HIS A 64 5.18 -10.25 -8.85
CA HIS A 64 4.53 -10.02 -7.57
C HIS A 64 3.02 -9.84 -7.76
N GLN A 65 2.25 -10.55 -6.94
CA GLN A 65 0.78 -10.49 -6.92
C GLN A 65 0.30 -9.93 -5.58
N SER A 66 -0.80 -9.19 -5.62
CA SER A 66 -1.45 -8.68 -4.42
C SER A 66 -2.16 -9.80 -3.66
N SER A 67 -1.90 -9.89 -2.36
CA SER A 67 -2.49 -10.86 -1.45
C SER A 67 -2.60 -10.26 -0.06
N ALA A 68 -3.60 -10.69 0.71
CA ALA A 68 -3.78 -10.32 2.12
C ALA A 68 -3.81 -11.57 2.99
N ASN A 69 -3.47 -11.41 4.27
CA ASN A 69 -3.46 -12.47 5.29
C ASN A 69 -2.66 -13.74 4.93
N ASP A 70 -1.68 -13.63 4.03
CA ASP A 70 -0.73 -14.72 3.73
C ASP A 70 0.51 -14.59 4.63
N PRO A 71 0.74 -15.56 5.55
CA PRO A 71 1.90 -15.53 6.46
C PRO A 71 3.25 -15.47 5.74
N GLN A 72 3.34 -16.00 4.51
CA GLN A 72 4.58 -16.02 3.74
C GLN A 72 5.00 -14.63 3.24
N ILE A 73 4.11 -13.63 3.27
CA ILE A 73 4.45 -12.25 2.89
C ILE A 73 5.60 -11.71 3.75
N TYR A 74 5.60 -12.04 5.05
CA TYR A 74 6.66 -11.60 5.95
C TYR A 74 8.02 -12.12 5.48
N ASP A 75 8.14 -13.43 5.24
CA ASP A 75 9.39 -14.04 4.80
C ASP A 75 9.83 -13.60 3.40
N ARG A 76 8.87 -13.28 2.53
CA ARG A 76 9.15 -12.83 1.14
C ARG A 76 9.63 -11.39 1.04
N TYR A 77 9.20 -10.49 1.92
CA TYR A 77 9.43 -9.05 1.77
C TYR A 77 10.01 -8.35 3.00
N LEU A 78 9.80 -8.87 4.21
CA LEU A 78 10.04 -8.16 5.46
C LEU A 78 11.19 -8.75 6.31
N THR A 79 11.92 -9.72 5.77
CA THR A 79 13.16 -10.24 6.39
C THR A 79 14.41 -9.57 5.82
N ARG A 80 15.50 -9.55 6.57
CA ARG A 80 16.79 -9.03 6.08
C ARG A 80 17.25 -9.75 4.80
N SER A 81 17.12 -11.07 4.76
CA SER A 81 17.47 -11.88 3.58
C SER A 81 16.58 -11.56 2.38
N ALA A 82 15.28 -11.33 2.59
CA ALA A 82 14.36 -10.88 1.55
C ALA A 82 14.76 -9.53 0.98
N LEU A 83 15.00 -8.53 1.83
CA LEU A 83 15.38 -7.18 1.39
C LEU A 83 16.68 -7.20 0.58
N MET A 84 17.68 -7.99 0.99
CA MET A 84 18.93 -8.15 0.22
C MET A 84 18.73 -8.84 -1.13
N ARG A 85 17.73 -9.74 -1.26
CA ARG A 85 17.40 -10.41 -2.53
C ARG A 85 16.65 -9.48 -3.49
N LEU A 86 15.76 -8.63 -2.96
CA LEU A 86 14.93 -7.70 -3.74
C LEU A 86 15.68 -6.45 -4.20
N GLY A 87 16.74 -6.04 -3.49
CA GLY A 87 17.57 -4.89 -3.86
C GLY A 87 18.65 -5.18 -4.92
N LYS A 88 18.61 -6.35 -5.57
CA LYS A 88 19.46 -6.70 -6.71
C LYS A 88 18.74 -6.37 -8.01
#